data_AF-A0A651GET7-F1
#
_entry.id   AF-A0A651GET7-F1
#
_cell.length_a   1.000
_cell.length_b   1.000
_cell.length_c   1.000
_cell.angle_alpha   90.00
_cell.angle_beta   90.00
_cell.angle_gamma   90.00
#
_symmetry.space_group_name_H-M   'P 1'
#
loop_
_entity.id
_entity.type
_entity.pdbx_description
1 polymer ?
#
loop_
_entity_poly.entity_id
_entity_poly.type
_entity_poly.pdbx_seq_one_letter_code
_entity_poly.pdbx_strand_id
1 'polypeptide(L)'
;MRAGCDLVDIARLSAAIDRRPALLARVFTSRELADARRDGVAEGSGVERARLAARFAAKEATRKALGELRLPFHAVEVRTAEDGAPRLYLHGEPAPLACSLSHDGGLAMAVVIGVDVGASGSDDDRAGSEGSPPRPDPPPTDIWA
;
A
#
# COMPACT_ATOMS: atom_id res chain seq x y z
N MET A 1 -2.61 -1.86 12.63
CA MET A 1 -1.39 -2.17 11.85
C MET A 1 -1.83 -2.91 10.59
N ARG A 2 -1.39 -2.46 9.42
CA ARG A 2 -1.72 -3.09 8.13
C ARG A 2 -0.44 -3.64 7.50
N ALA A 3 -0.57 -4.78 6.83
CA ALA A 3 0.53 -5.41 6.13
C ALA A 3 0.06 -5.96 4.78
N GLY A 4 0.97 -5.96 3.81
CA GLY A 4 0.78 -6.62 2.54
C GLY A 4 2.10 -7.19 2.04
N CYS A 5 2.05 -8.31 1.35
CA CYS A 5 3.20 -8.91 0.69
C CYS A 5 2.81 -9.49 -0.66
N ASP A 6 3.79 -9.62 -1.54
CA ASP A 6 3.62 -10.23 -2.85
C ASP A 6 4.92 -10.89 -3.33
N LEU A 7 4.77 -11.92 -4.17
CA LEU A 7 5.86 -12.67 -4.79
C LEU A 7 5.59 -12.77 -6.29
N VAL A 8 6.60 -12.43 -7.09
CA VAL A 8 6.51 -12.29 -8.54
C VAL A 8 7.58 -13.14 -9.21
N ASP A 9 7.16 -13.96 -10.16
CA ASP A 9 8.06 -14.66 -11.08
C ASP A 9 8.59 -13.67 -12.13
N ILE A 10 9.92 -13.49 -12.15
CA ILE A 10 10.59 -12.52 -13.03
C ILE A 10 10.43 -12.92 -14.50
N ALA A 11 10.54 -14.21 -14.83
CA ALA A 11 10.43 -14.70 -16.20
C ALA A 11 9.01 -14.51 -16.73
N ARG A 12 8.00 -14.79 -15.90
CA ARG A 12 6.59 -14.60 -16.24
C ARG A 12 6.24 -13.14 -16.47
N LEU A 13 6.73 -12.23 -15.61
CA LEU A 13 6.53 -10.80 -15.83
C LEU A 13 7.25 -10.32 -17.09
N SER A 14 8.50 -10.75 -17.30
CA SER A 14 9.30 -10.40 -18.48
C SER A 14 8.58 -10.81 -19.76
N ALA A 15 8.14 -12.07 -19.86
CA ALA A 15 7.39 -12.56 -21.01
C ALA A 15 6.07 -11.81 -21.23
N ALA A 16 5.42 -11.35 -20.16
CA ALA A 16 4.20 -10.55 -20.26
C ALA A 16 4.47 -9.13 -20.80
N ILE A 17 5.61 -8.53 -20.44
CA ILE A 17 6.08 -7.25 -20.96
C ILE A 17 6.50 -7.38 -22.42
N ASP A 18 7.29 -8.40 -22.76
CA ASP A 18 7.78 -8.62 -24.12
C ASP A 18 6.61 -8.85 -25.09
N ARG A 19 5.61 -9.62 -24.66
CA ARG A 19 4.38 -9.85 -25.44
C ARG A 19 3.52 -8.59 -25.58
N ARG A 20 3.55 -7.69 -24.60
CA ARG A 20 2.70 -6.48 -24.56
C ARG A 20 3.50 -5.30 -24.02
N PRO A 21 4.31 -4.61 -24.85
CA PRO A 21 5.14 -3.50 -24.40
C PRO A 21 4.35 -2.37 -23.71
N ALA A 22 3.10 -2.14 -24.13
CA ALA A 22 2.19 -1.18 -23.48
C ALA A 22 1.90 -1.49 -21.99
N LEU A 23 2.17 -2.73 -21.53
CA LEU A 23 2.07 -3.09 -20.12
C LEU A 23 3.02 -2.26 -19.25
N LEU A 24 4.22 -1.93 -19.74
CA LEU A 24 5.18 -1.11 -18.99
C LEU A 24 4.56 0.24 -18.64
N ALA A 25 4.07 0.96 -19.65
CA ALA A 25 3.46 2.27 -19.46
C ALA A 25 2.16 2.21 -18.65
N ARG A 26 1.46 1.07 -18.61
CA ARG A 26 0.22 0.88 -17.81
C ARG A 26 0.50 0.60 -16.34
N VAL A 27 1.67 0.03 -16.02
CA VAL A 27 2.00 -0.47 -14.68
C VAL A 27 2.99 0.45 -13.97
N PHE A 28 3.99 0.93 -14.70
CA PHE A 28 5.11 1.69 -14.15
C PHE A 28 5.09 3.14 -14.63
N THR A 29 5.45 4.05 -13.72
CA THR A 29 5.68 5.46 -14.06
C THR A 29 7.00 5.61 -14.81
N SER A 30 7.19 6.73 -15.52
CA SER A 30 8.45 7.03 -16.18
C SER A 30 9.63 7.07 -15.20
N ARG A 31 9.39 7.50 -13.95
CA ARG A 31 10.42 7.53 -12.91
C ARG A 31 10.77 6.13 -12.41
N GLU A 32 9.80 5.23 -12.26
CA GLU A 32 10.10 3.83 -11.92
C GLU A 32 10.93 3.13 -12.99
N LEU A 33 10.65 3.42 -14.28
CA LEU A 33 11.46 2.91 -15.39
C LEU A 33 12.89 3.47 -15.32
N ALA A 34 13.06 4.75 -15.03
CA ALA A 34 14.38 5.36 -14.83
C ALA A 34 15.12 4.74 -13.64
N ASP A 35 14.46 4.58 -12.49
CA ASP A 35 15.05 3.98 -11.29
C ASP A 35 15.37 2.48 -11.47
N ALA A 36 14.68 1.77 -12.36
CA ALA A 36 15.01 0.40 -12.74
C ALA A 36 16.29 0.34 -13.60
N ARG A 37 16.55 1.39 -14.39
CA ARG A 37 17.69 1.52 -15.31
C ARG A 37 18.88 2.29 -14.75
N ARG A 38 18.79 2.76 -13.49
CA ARG A 38 19.89 3.45 -12.81
C ARG A 38 21.18 2.61 -12.81
N ASP A 39 22.31 3.26 -12.57
CA ASP A 39 23.64 2.64 -12.52
C ASP A 39 24.07 2.02 -13.88
N GLY A 40 23.58 2.56 -14.99
CA GLY A 40 23.93 2.10 -16.34
C GLY A 40 23.26 0.78 -16.75
N VAL A 41 22.18 0.37 -16.06
CA VAL A 41 21.45 -0.85 -16.39
C VAL A 41 20.71 -0.69 -17.72
N ALA A 42 21.02 -1.56 -18.67
CA ALA A 42 20.43 -1.54 -20.00
C ALA A 42 18.93 -1.90 -19.99
N GLU A 43 18.18 -1.26 -20.88
CA GLU A 43 16.78 -1.60 -21.15
C GLU A 43 16.64 -3.02 -21.71
N GLY A 44 15.65 -3.76 -21.23
CA GLY A 44 15.40 -5.16 -21.53
C GLY A 44 16.30 -6.14 -20.78
N SER A 45 17.29 -5.68 -20.01
CA SER A 45 18.22 -6.56 -19.30
C SER A 45 17.55 -7.34 -18.17
N GLY A 46 18.12 -8.49 -17.80
CA GLY A 46 17.66 -9.28 -16.66
C GLY A 46 17.66 -8.48 -15.34
N VAL A 47 18.61 -7.56 -15.17
CA VAL A 47 18.68 -6.68 -13.99
C VAL A 47 17.53 -5.68 -13.97
N GLU A 48 17.21 -5.05 -15.10
CA GLU A 48 16.02 -4.18 -15.20
C GLU A 48 14.74 -4.99 -14.91
N ARG A 49 14.61 -6.17 -15.51
CA ARG A 49 13.44 -7.05 -15.31
C ARG A 49 13.26 -7.45 -13.85
N ALA A 50 14.34 -7.79 -13.13
CA ALA A 50 14.30 -8.09 -11.70
C ALA A 50 13.87 -6.86 -10.87
N ARG A 51 14.44 -5.67 -11.18
CA ARG A 51 14.08 -4.40 -10.52
C ARG A 51 12.63 -3.98 -10.77
N LEU A 52 12.09 -4.25 -11.96
CA LEU A 52 10.67 -4.00 -12.28
C LEU A 52 9.75 -5.02 -11.61
N ALA A 53 10.16 -6.29 -11.53
CA ALA A 53 9.40 -7.32 -10.80
C ALA A 53 9.28 -7.00 -9.32
N ALA A 54 10.36 -6.54 -8.67
CA ALA A 54 10.31 -6.11 -7.28
C ALA A 54 9.36 -4.92 -7.06
N ARG A 55 9.33 -3.95 -7.99
CA ARG A 55 8.38 -2.83 -7.95
C ARG A 55 6.95 -3.28 -8.17
N PHE A 56 6.73 -4.23 -9.09
CA PHE A 56 5.41 -4.83 -9.29
C PHE A 56 4.90 -5.49 -8.00
N ALA A 57 5.76 -6.27 -7.34
CA ALA A 57 5.46 -6.89 -6.05
C ALA A 57 5.11 -5.83 -4.99
N ALA A 58 5.84 -4.71 -4.93
CA ALA A 58 5.54 -3.63 -3.99
C ALA A 58 4.24 -2.89 -4.28
N LYS A 59 3.87 -2.72 -5.55
CA LYS A 59 2.56 -2.15 -5.91
C LYS A 59 1.41 -3.06 -5.45
N GLU A 60 1.54 -4.37 -5.66
CA GLU A 60 0.56 -5.35 -5.19
C GLU A 60 0.52 -5.43 -3.65
N ALA A 61 1.69 -5.47 -3.00
CA ALA A 61 1.80 -5.46 -1.55
C ALA A 61 1.17 -4.20 -0.94
N THR A 62 1.37 -3.04 -1.56
CA THR A 62 0.72 -1.79 -1.15
C THR A 62 -0.79 -1.87 -1.29
N ARG A 63 -1.32 -2.35 -2.43
CA ARG A 63 -2.78 -2.52 -2.64
C ARG A 63 -3.40 -3.44 -1.60
N LYS A 64 -2.70 -4.52 -1.22
CA LYS A 64 -3.10 -5.45 -0.16
C LYS A 64 -3.07 -4.79 1.22
N ALA A 65 -1.99 -4.07 1.55
CA ALA A 65 -1.86 -3.35 2.82
C ALA A 65 -2.93 -2.27 2.98
N LEU A 66 -3.32 -1.58 1.91
CA LEU A 66 -4.39 -0.59 1.93
C LEU A 66 -5.79 -1.20 1.99
N GLY A 67 -5.95 -2.46 1.57
CA GLY A 67 -7.26 -3.08 1.33
C GLY A 67 -7.92 -2.64 0.02
N GLU A 68 -7.19 -1.94 -0.85
CA GLU A 68 -7.69 -1.34 -2.08
C GLU A 68 -7.20 -2.10 -3.33
N LEU A 69 -7.69 -3.31 -3.52
CA LEU A 69 -7.31 -4.14 -4.67
C LEU A 69 -7.76 -3.57 -6.03
N ARG A 70 -8.52 -2.48 -6.09
CA ARG A 70 -8.90 -1.83 -7.36
C ARG A 70 -8.09 -0.55 -7.64
N LEU A 71 -7.22 -0.15 -6.73
CA LEU A 71 -6.33 0.98 -6.92
C LEU A 71 -5.45 0.74 -8.16
N PRO A 72 -5.41 1.68 -9.13
CA PRO A 72 -4.60 1.52 -10.32
C PRO A 72 -3.11 1.40 -9.98
N PHE A 73 -2.36 0.58 -10.72
CA PHE A 73 -0.92 0.44 -10.50
C PHE A 73 -0.16 1.76 -10.57
N HIS A 74 -0.57 2.68 -11.44
CA HIS A 74 0.03 4.02 -11.56
C HIS A 74 -0.22 4.92 -10.35
N ALA A 75 -1.24 4.64 -9.56
CA ALA A 75 -1.48 5.39 -8.33
C ALA A 75 -0.47 5.04 -7.23
N VAL A 76 0.20 3.88 -7.33
CA VAL A 76 1.27 3.48 -6.41
C VAL A 76 2.61 3.61 -7.12
N GLU A 77 3.51 4.43 -6.60
CA GLU A 77 4.85 4.57 -7.16
C GLU A 77 5.92 4.13 -6.15
N VAL A 78 6.88 3.35 -6.61
CA VAL A 78 8.01 2.84 -5.81
C VAL A 78 9.30 3.53 -6.26
N ARG A 79 9.68 4.59 -5.55
CA ARG A 79 10.88 5.39 -5.87
C ARG A 79 12.09 4.86 -5.13
N THR A 80 13.25 4.88 -5.76
CA THR A 80 14.53 4.67 -5.07
C THR A 80 15.02 6.01 -4.53
N ALA A 81 15.17 6.12 -3.21
CA ALA A 81 15.74 7.30 -2.56
C ALA A 81 17.27 7.36 -2.71
N GLU A 82 17.87 8.49 -2.34
CA GLU A 82 19.32 8.71 -2.46
C GLU A 82 20.15 7.72 -1.63
N ASP A 83 19.60 7.26 -0.50
CA ASP A 83 20.15 6.19 0.35
C ASP A 83 19.97 4.78 -0.23
N GLY A 84 19.37 4.67 -1.42
CA GLY A 84 19.05 3.41 -2.09
C GLY A 84 17.77 2.73 -1.59
N ALA A 85 17.14 3.23 -0.53
CA ALA A 85 15.95 2.62 0.04
C ALA A 85 14.71 2.86 -0.84
N PRO A 86 13.78 1.88 -0.93
CA PRO A 86 12.51 2.07 -1.62
C PRO A 86 11.56 2.93 -0.78
N ARG A 87 10.94 3.95 -1.40
CA ARG A 87 9.89 4.78 -0.78
C ARG A 87 8.62 4.72 -1.61
N LEU A 88 7.49 4.57 -0.91
CA LEU A 88 6.17 4.49 -1.52
C LEU A 88 5.55 5.87 -1.65
N TYR A 89 4.93 6.12 -2.79
CA TYR A 89 4.13 7.30 -3.06
C TYR A 89 2.75 6.86 -3.54
N LEU A 90 1.71 7.50 -3.03
CA LEU A 90 0.32 7.31 -3.45
C LEU A 90 -0.16 8.59 -4.12
N HIS A 91 -0.59 8.49 -5.37
CA HIS A 91 -1.04 9.64 -6.17
C HIS A 91 0.00 10.78 -6.24
N GLY A 92 1.29 10.43 -6.21
CA GLY A 92 2.40 11.39 -6.24
C GLY A 92 2.87 11.90 -4.87
N GLU A 93 2.13 11.63 -3.80
CA GLU A 93 2.43 12.05 -2.44
C GLU A 93 3.10 10.94 -1.63
N PRO A 94 4.04 11.25 -0.71
CA PRO A 94 4.66 10.25 0.15
C PRO A 94 3.63 9.45 0.95
N ALA A 95 3.68 8.14 0.86
CA ALA A 95 2.81 7.27 1.64
C ALA A 95 3.43 6.99 3.02
N PRO A 96 2.64 7.02 4.12
CA PRO A 96 3.13 6.66 5.45
C PRO A 96 3.24 5.13 5.63
N LEU A 97 3.87 4.46 4.66
CA LEU A 97 4.07 3.02 4.59
C LEU A 97 5.56 2.72 4.44
N ALA A 98 6.07 1.79 5.24
CA ALA A 98 7.41 1.26 5.04
C ALA A 98 7.37 0.11 4.03
N CYS A 99 8.40 0.00 3.20
CA CYS A 99 8.50 -1.01 2.15
C CYS A 99 9.89 -1.64 2.17
N SER A 100 9.96 -2.94 1.91
CA SER A 100 11.20 -3.66 1.65
C SER A 100 11.05 -4.52 0.40
N LEU A 101 12.10 -4.54 -0.43
CA LEU A 101 12.16 -5.27 -1.70
C LEU A 101 13.29 -6.29 -1.64
N SER A 102 13.08 -7.47 -2.22
CA SER A 102 14.15 -8.45 -2.42
C SER A 102 13.94 -9.21 -3.74
N HIS A 103 15.00 -9.76 -4.31
CA HIS A 103 14.91 -10.69 -5.41
C HIS A 103 16.05 -11.71 -5.35
N ASP A 104 15.75 -12.96 -5.66
CA ASP A 104 16.74 -14.03 -5.80
C ASP A 104 16.12 -15.21 -6.57
N GLY A 105 16.94 -16.04 -7.20
CA GLY A 105 16.48 -17.31 -7.80
C GLY A 105 15.37 -17.20 -8.85
N GLY A 106 15.27 -16.07 -9.56
CA GLY A 106 14.21 -15.82 -10.55
C GLY A 106 12.89 -15.31 -9.96
N LEU A 107 12.86 -15.03 -8.66
CA LEU A 107 11.72 -14.46 -7.95
C LEU A 107 12.04 -13.05 -7.44
N ALA A 108 11.03 -12.20 -7.36
CA ALA A 108 11.08 -10.92 -6.68
C ALA A 108 9.93 -10.82 -5.66
N MET A 109 10.18 -10.23 -4.50
CA MET A 109 9.19 -10.07 -3.45
C MET A 109 9.20 -8.67 -2.87
N ALA A 110 8.07 -8.31 -2.26
CA ALA A 110 7.96 -7.11 -1.46
C ALA A 110 7.13 -7.35 -0.21
N VAL A 111 7.47 -6.61 0.85
CA VAL A 111 6.67 -6.49 2.08
C VAL A 111 6.43 -5.01 2.34
N VAL A 112 5.19 -4.67 2.63
CA VAL A 112 4.73 -3.32 2.96
C VAL A 112 4.01 -3.34 4.30
N ILE A 113 4.36 -2.41 5.18
CA ILE A 113 3.76 -2.26 6.50
C ILE A 113 3.35 -0.80 6.76
N GLY A 114 2.22 -0.62 7.43
CA GLY A 114 1.73 0.67 7.88
C GLY A 114 1.16 0.58 9.29
N VAL A 115 1.30 1.64 10.06
CA VAL A 115 0.51 1.81 11.28
C VAL A 115 -0.83 2.43 10.90
N ASP A 116 -1.92 1.95 11.52
CA ASP A 116 -3.15 2.72 11.44
C ASP A 116 -2.89 3.98 12.24
N VAL A 117 -2.84 5.13 11.56
CA VAL A 117 -3.06 6.39 12.25
C VAL A 117 -4.54 6.33 12.59
N GLY A 118 -4.84 5.87 13.80
CA GLY A 118 -6.21 5.90 14.31
C GLY A 118 -6.77 7.28 14.01
N ALA A 119 -7.99 7.32 13.47
CA ALA A 119 -8.71 8.57 13.32
C ALA A 119 -8.50 9.32 14.63
N SER A 120 -7.74 10.42 14.58
CA SER A 120 -7.55 11.26 15.74
C SER A 120 -8.96 11.60 16.17
N GLY A 121 -9.40 11.02 17.29
CA GLY A 121 -10.68 11.34 17.87
C GLY A 121 -10.72 12.85 17.95
N SER A 122 -11.63 13.46 17.21
CA SER A 122 -12.07 14.80 17.51
C SER A 122 -12.74 14.70 18.87
N ASP A 123 -11.94 14.83 19.94
CA ASP A 123 -12.40 15.18 21.28
C ASP A 123 -12.85 16.64 21.26
N ASP A 124 -13.84 16.93 20.42
CA ASP A 124 -14.58 18.18 20.38
C ASP A 124 -16.05 17.80 20.46
N ASP A 125 -16.52 17.51 21.68
CA ASP A 125 -17.87 17.82 22.20
C ASP A 125 -18.17 17.06 23.49
N ARG A 126 -17.94 17.71 24.64
CA ARG A 126 -18.99 18.14 25.60
C ARG A 126 -18.39 18.50 26.96
N ALA A 127 -18.11 19.79 27.11
CA ALA A 127 -18.22 20.44 28.40
C ALA A 127 -19.70 20.44 28.85
N GLY A 128 -19.94 20.05 30.10
CA GLY A 128 -21.04 20.51 30.95
C GLY A 128 -22.49 20.21 30.51
N SER A 129 -23.06 19.12 31.04
CA SER A 129 -24.47 19.13 31.43
C SER A 129 -24.60 18.53 32.83
N GLU A 130 -24.92 19.39 33.79
CA GLU A 130 -25.31 19.02 35.14
C GLU A 130 -26.47 18.02 35.12
N GLY A 131 -26.44 17.10 36.09
CA GLY A 131 -27.30 15.92 36.15
C GLY A 131 -28.79 16.25 36.17
N SER A 132 -29.55 15.52 35.36
CA SER A 132 -31.00 15.39 35.52
C SER A 132 -31.26 14.52 36.77
N PRO A 133 -32.18 14.90 37.68
CA PRO A 133 -32.47 14.09 38.86
C PRO A 133 -33.08 12.74 38.42
N PRO A 134 -32.87 11.66 39.21
CA PRO A 134 -33.40 10.35 38.88
C PRO A 134 -34.93 10.38 38.82
N ARG A 135 -35.50 9.65 37.85
CA ARG A 135 -36.95 9.47 37.73
C ARG A 135 -37.47 8.69 38.95
N PRO A 136 -38.66 9.04 39.48
CA PRO A 136 -39.26 8.27 40.55
C PRO A 136 -39.65 6.86 40.07
N ASP A 137 -39.58 5.90 40.99
CA ASP A 137 -39.96 4.51 40.74
C ASP A 137 -41.42 4.39 40.30
N PRO A 138 -41.75 3.47 39.37
CA PRO A 138 -43.13 3.21 39.01
C PRO A 138 -43.89 2.64 40.22
N PRO A 139 -45.19 2.97 40.38
CA PRO A 139 -45.99 2.41 41.45
C PRO A 139 -46.16 0.89 41.28
N PRO A 140 -46.29 0.14 42.38
CA PRO A 140 -46.41 -1.32 42.32
C PRO A 140 -47.72 -1.70 41.65
N THR A 141 -47.66 -2.57 40.65
CA THR A 141 -48.83 -3.11 39.96
C THR A 141 -48.98 -4.58 40.29
N ASP A 142 -49.60 -4.86 41.43
CA ASP A 142 -50.22 -6.16 41.73
C ASP A 142 -51.61 -5.90 42.33
N ILE A 143 -52.62 -5.58 41.51
CA ILE A 143 -54.01 -5.51 41.96
C ILE A 143 -55.00 -5.85 40.82
N TRP A 144 -55.03 -7.14 40.46
CA TRP A 144 -56.13 -7.96 39.88
C TRP A 144 -56.78 -7.63 38.50
N ALA A 145 -57.13 -8.72 37.79
CA ALA A 145 -58.16 -8.86 36.75
C ALA A 145 -57.72 -8.83 35.27
#